data_AF-A0A959WPG1-F1
#
_entry.id   AF-A0A959WPG1-F1
#
_cell.length_a   1.000
_cell.length_b   1.000
_cell.length_c   1.000
_cell.angle_alpha   90.00
_cell.angle_beta   90.00
_cell.angle_gamma   90.00
#
_symmetry.space_group_name_H-M   'P 1'
#
loop_
_entity.id
_entity.type
_entity.pdbx_description
1 polymer ?
#
loop_
_entity_poly.entity_id
_entity_poly.type
_entity_poly.pdbx_seq_one_letter_code
_entity_poly.pdbx_strand_id
1 'polypeptide(L)'
;GFVPGVRPGRPTAVYLDRVLTRLTLPGAIYLALIAALPSVIFRFLPESNVFFGVLGGTSILIVVGVALDTIRQMEAQIMMRNYEGFLR
;
A
#
# COMPACT_ATOMS: atom_id res chain seq x y z
N GLY A 1 -11.17 -3.04 -23.00
CA GLY A 1 -12.07 -3.96 -22.29
C GLY A 1 -13.31 -3.22 -21.83
N PHE A 2 -14.47 -3.87 -21.84
CA PHE A 2 -15.73 -3.31 -21.33
C PHE A 2 -16.15 -4.08 -20.07
N VAL A 3 -16.80 -3.41 -19.13
CA VAL A 3 -17.37 -4.07 -17.95
C VAL A 3 -18.62 -4.83 -18.41
N PRO A 4 -18.67 -6.17 -18.27
CA PRO A 4 -19.86 -6.95 -18.66
C PRO A 4 -21.10 -6.43 -17.91
N GLY A 5 -22.20 -6.20 -18.64
CA GLY A 5 -23.46 -5.75 -18.05
C GLY A 5 -23.66 -4.23 -17.95
N VAL A 6 -22.67 -3.41 -18.31
CA VAL A 6 -22.79 -1.93 -18.31
C VAL A 6 -22.50 -1.37 -19.70
N ARG A 7 -23.40 -0.54 -20.24
CA ARG A 7 -23.22 0.08 -21.56
C ARG A 7 -21.92 0.91 -21.58
N PRO A 8 -21.05 0.76 -22.61
CA PRO A 8 -19.77 1.47 -22.69
C PRO A 8 -19.95 3.00 -22.66
N GLY A 9 -19.05 3.71 -21.97
CA GLY A 9 -19.01 5.17 -21.92
C GLY A 9 -19.44 5.73 -20.57
N ARG A 10 -20.34 6.74 -20.57
CA ARG A 10 -20.84 7.39 -19.34
C ARG A 10 -21.38 6.39 -18.29
N PRO A 11 -22.13 5.33 -18.65
CA PRO A 11 -22.66 4.39 -17.66
C PRO A 11 -21.54 3.57 -16.98
N THR A 12 -20.47 3.23 -17.69
CA THR A 12 -19.30 2.55 -17.11
C THR A 12 -18.54 3.45 -16.13
N ALA A 13 -18.38 4.74 -16.46
CA ALA A 13 -17.72 5.70 -15.59
C ALA A 13 -18.45 5.86 -14.25
N VAL A 14 -19.78 6.01 -14.28
CA VAL A 14 -20.61 6.11 -13.07
C VAL A 14 -20.56 4.82 -12.23
N TYR A 15 -20.54 3.66 -12.88
CA TYR A 15 -20.38 2.39 -12.20
C TYR A 15 -19.03 2.27 -11.49
N LEU A 16 -17.94 2.60 -12.19
CA LEU A 16 -16.59 2.57 -11.63
C LEU A 16 -16.42 3.58 -10.50
N ASP A 17 -16.94 4.80 -10.66
CA ASP A 17 -16.87 5.84 -9.63
C ASP A 17 -17.56 5.39 -8.32
N ARG A 18 -18.72 4.73 -8.44
CA ARG A 18 -19.45 4.19 -7.29
C ARG A 18 -18.70 3.07 -6.58
N VAL A 19 -18.03 2.21 -7.34
CA VAL A 19 -17.22 1.10 -6.81
C VAL A 19 -15.95 1.64 -6.15
N LEU A 20 -15.25 2.54 -6.84
CA LEU A 20 -14.03 3.20 -6.34
C LEU A 20 -14.32 3.94 -5.04
N THR A 21 -15.39 4.73 -4.97
CA THR A 21 -15.75 5.48 -3.76
C THR A 21 -15.97 4.56 -2.54
N ARG A 22 -16.59 3.39 -2.74
CA ARG A 22 -16.80 2.42 -1.65
C ARG A 22 -15.52 1.70 -1.24
N LEU A 23 -14.58 1.54 -2.17
CA LEU A 23 -13.30 0.90 -1.91
C LEU A 23 -12.30 1.89 -1.25
N THR A 24 -12.31 3.15 -1.69
CA THR A 24 -11.39 4.19 -1.20
C THR A 24 -11.77 4.71 0.17
N LEU A 25 -13.06 4.73 0.54
CA LEU A 25 -13.52 5.15 1.88
C LEU A 25 -12.83 4.40 3.04
N PRO A 26 -12.88 3.05 3.12
CA PRO A 26 -12.18 2.30 4.16
C PRO A 26 -10.65 2.39 4.00
N GLY A 27 -10.14 2.44 2.76
CA GLY A 27 -8.71 2.60 2.49
C GLY A 27 -8.14 3.94 3.00
N ALA A 28 -8.89 5.04 2.83
CA ALA A 28 -8.50 6.36 3.30
C ALA A 28 -8.47 6.43 4.83
N ILE A 29 -9.44 5.81 5.51
CA ILE A 29 -9.46 5.71 6.98
C ILE A 29 -8.24 4.91 7.48
N TYR A 30 -7.94 3.78 6.85
CA TYR A 30 -6.77 2.96 7.20
C TYR A 30 -5.46 3.73 7.03
N LEU A 31 -5.28 4.42 5.89
CA LEU A 31 -4.09 5.24 5.64
C LEU A 31 -3.98 6.40 6.62
N ALA A 32 -5.08 7.06 6.95
CA ALA A 32 -5.11 8.14 7.93
C ALA A 32 -4.70 7.65 9.33
N LEU A 33 -5.14 6.46 9.74
CA LEU A 33 -4.74 5.85 11.01
C LEU A 33 -3.24 5.52 11.05
N ILE A 34 -2.70 4.87 10.01
CA ILE A 34 -1.27 4.54 9.95
C ILE A 34 -0.40 5.80 9.92
N ALA A 35 -0.82 6.85 9.22
CA ALA A 35 -0.09 8.11 9.18
C ALA A 35 -0.13 8.85 10.53
N ALA A 36 -1.23 8.75 11.28
CA ALA A 36 -1.40 9.42 12.58
C ALA A 36 -0.77 8.65 13.76
N LEU A 37 -0.63 7.32 13.67
CA LEU A 37 -0.02 6.50 14.71
C LEU A 37 1.37 6.99 15.18
N PRO A 38 2.36 7.24 14.29
CA PRO A 38 3.67 7.69 14.75
C PRO A 38 3.63 9.06 15.42
N SER A 39 2.88 10.03 14.88
CA SER A 39 2.80 11.37 15.45
C SER A 39 2.16 11.39 16.84
N VAL A 40 1.21 10.49 17.09
CA VAL A 40 0.58 10.29 18.41
C VAL A 40 1.56 9.62 19.37
N ILE A 41 2.25 8.55 18.96
CA ILE A 41 3.22 7.82 19.79
C ILE A 41 4.38 8.72 20.23
N PHE A 42 4.90 9.56 19.34
CA PHE A 42 5.97 10.51 19.65
C PHE A 42 5.56 11.59 20.65
N ARG A 43 4.26 11.91 20.75
CA ARG A 43 3.77 12.96 21.65
C ARG A 43 3.52 12.49 23.09
N PHE A 44 3.35 11.18 23.31
CA PHE A 44 3.07 10.61 24.63
C PHE A 44 4.29 10.00 25.34
N LEU A 45 5.40 9.75 24.63
CA LEU A 45 6.62 9.19 25.20
C LEU A 45 7.65 10.31 25.51
N PRO A 46 8.16 10.43 26.75
CA PRO A 46 9.04 11.54 27.14
C PRO A 46 10.41 11.50 26.44
N GLU A 47 10.83 12.69 26.02
CA GLU A 47 12.14 13.19 25.57
C GLU A 47 13.40 12.60 26.24
N SER A 48 13.67 11.29 26.14
CA SER A 48 14.87 10.72 26.79
C SER A 48 15.79 9.88 25.92
N ASN A 49 15.62 9.82 24.60
CA ASN A 49 16.67 9.24 23.75
C ASN A 49 16.59 9.79 22.33
N VAL A 50 17.66 10.47 21.92
CA VAL A 50 17.96 10.80 20.51
C VAL A 50 17.82 9.57 19.59
N PHE A 51 18.00 8.37 20.16
CA PHE A 51 17.72 7.09 19.53
C PHE A 51 16.26 6.92 19.08
N PHE A 52 15.27 7.38 19.86
CA PHE A 52 13.84 7.33 19.50
C PHE A 52 13.48 8.33 18.39
N GLY A 53 14.15 9.49 18.32
CA GLY A 53 13.93 10.47 17.24
C GLY A 53 14.42 10.00 15.86
N VAL A 54 15.47 9.16 15.83
CA VAL A 54 16.04 8.61 14.59
C VAL A 54 15.50 7.22 14.26
N LEU A 55 15.11 6.41 15.25
CA LEU A 55 14.63 5.02 15.06
C LEU A 55 13.14 4.77 15.36
N GLY A 56 12.38 5.76 15.80
CA GLY A 56 11.08 5.49 16.44
C GLY A 56 9.84 5.44 15.54
N GLY A 57 9.88 5.85 14.27
CA GLY A 57 8.64 5.94 13.49
C GLY A 57 8.80 6.14 11.98
N THR A 58 9.59 7.13 11.54
CA THR A 58 9.91 7.31 10.12
C THR A 58 10.75 6.16 9.60
N SER A 59 11.76 5.74 10.36
CA SER A 59 12.56 4.54 10.08
C SER A 59 11.70 3.27 9.96
N ILE A 60 10.73 3.05 10.86
CA ILE A 60 9.87 1.85 10.85
C ILE A 60 8.97 1.84 9.60
N LEU A 61 8.35 2.97 9.26
CA LEU A 61 7.53 3.08 8.05
C LEU A 61 8.36 2.86 6.78
N ILE A 62 9.57 3.44 6.71
CA ILE A 62 10.48 3.27 5.57
C ILE A 62 10.95 1.82 5.47
N VAL A 63 11.34 1.19 6.59
CA VAL A 63 11.83 -0.19 6.61
C VAL A 63 10.75 -1.16 6.13
N VAL A 64 9.51 -1.02 6.61
CA VAL A 64 8.40 -1.89 6.15
C VAL A 64 8.09 -1.63 4.68
N GLY A 65 8.08 -0.38 4.24
CA GLY A 65 7.86 -0.02 2.84
C GLY A 65 8.91 -0.61 1.91
N VAL A 66 10.20 -0.44 2.23
CA VAL A 66 11.33 -0.96 1.44
C VAL A 66 11.38 -2.49 1.50
N ALA A 67 11.08 -3.12 2.63
CA ALA A 67 11.05 -4.58 2.75
C ALA A 67 9.98 -5.19 1.84
N LEU A 68 8.78 -4.63 1.83
CA LEU A 68 7.70 -5.08 0.93
C LEU A 68 8.05 -4.85 -0.55
N ASP A 69 8.69 -3.72 -0.87
CA ASP A 69 9.12 -3.45 -2.24
C ASP A 69 10.22 -4.42 -2.70
N THR A 70 11.18 -4.71 -1.83
CA THR A 70 12.24 -5.71 -2.07
C THR A 70 11.66 -7.09 -2.35
N ILE A 71 10.66 -7.52 -1.57
CA ILE A 71 9.99 -8.81 -1.79
C ILE A 71 9.33 -8.86 -3.17
N ARG A 72 8.58 -7.81 -3.54
CA ARG A 72 7.93 -7.73 -4.86
C ARG A 72 8.93 -7.75 -6.02
N GLN A 73 10.05 -7.03 -5.87
CA GLN A 73 11.11 -7.02 -6.87
C GLN A 73 11.76 -8.42 -7.01
N MET A 74 11.97 -9.13 -5.90
CA MET A 74 12.48 -10.50 -5.92
C MET A 74 11.48 -11.48 -6.57
N GLU A 75 10.20 -11.39 -6.23
CA GLU A 75 9.14 -12.21 -6.84
C GLU A 75 9.06 -12.02 -8.36
N ALA A 76 9.19 -10.78 -8.85
CA ALA A 76 9.22 -10.50 -10.29
C ALA A 76 10.40 -11.20 -11.00
N GLN A 77 11.57 -11.27 -10.36
CA GLN A 77 12.72 -12.00 -10.91
C GLN A 77 12.53 -13.53 -10.88
N ILE A 78 11.93 -14.07 -9.81
CA ILE A 78 11.62 -15.51 -9.70
C ILE A 78 10.58 -15.92 -10.73
N MET A 79 9.57 -15.07 -11.00
CA MET A 79 8.57 -15.32 -12.03
C MET A 79 9.22 -15.46 -13.42
N MET A 80 10.17 -14.61 -13.78
CA MET A 80 10.91 -14.73 -15.04
C MET A 80 11.71 -16.05 -15.12
N ARG A 81 12.27 -16.53 -14.01
CA ARG A 81 13.02 -17.80 -13.97
C ARG A 81 12.12 -19.03 -14.06
N ASN A 82 10.91 -18.97 -13.50
CA ASN A 82 9.92 -20.04 -13.59
C ASN A 82 9.23 -20.13 -14.97
N TYR A 83 9.45 -19.17 -15.87
CA TYR A 83 9.00 -19.26 -17.27
C TYR A 83 9.90 -20.17 -18.13
N GLU A 84 11.15 -20.45 -17.73
CA GLU A 84 12.07 -21.29 -18.52
C GLU A 84 11.78 -22.80 -18.41
N GLY A 85 11.02 -23.24 -17.40
CA GLY A 85 10.78 -24.67 -17.12
C GLY A 85 9.60 -25.32 -17.83
N PHE A 86 8.76 -24.55 -18.54
CA PHE A 86 7.51 -25.06 -19.14
C PHE A 86 7.60 -25.28 -20.66
N LEU A 87 8.73 -24.98 -21.31
CA LEU A 87 8.97 -25.21 -22.74
C LEU A 87 10.12 -26.19 -23.00
N ARG A 88 10.14 -27.33 -22.29
CA ARG A 88 10.94 -28.48 -22.69
C ARG A 88 10.08 -29.73 -22.75
#